data_AF-A0A942UU88-F1
#
_entry.id   AF-A0A942UU88-F1
#
_cell.length_a   1.000
_cell.length_b   1.000
_cell.length_c   1.000
_cell.angle_alpha   90.00
_cell.angle_beta   90.00
_cell.angle_gamma   90.00
#
_symmetry.space_group_name_H-M   'P 1'
#
loop_
_entity.id
_entity.type
_entity.pdbx_description
1 polymer ?
#
loop_
_entity_poly.entity_id
_entity_poly.type
_entity_poly.pdbx_seq_one_letter_code
_entity_poly.pdbx_strand_id
1 'polypeptide(L)'
;MDNKLRCFLCGEELIEGTSDVRAGWGRYRVRFYGVRSLICEGCGDTIFSKYDVFIIQSLSKLFLEFPFAQRPKKMDLTNVYDLFIENEQLIYNIDIKELKLYEDKGIYSFSREELIMYTDKKMMHA
;
A
#
# COMPACT_ATOMS: atom_id res chain seq x y z
N MET A 1 33.05 3.21 -9.35
CA MET A 1 32.32 4.27 -8.62
C MET A 1 31.30 3.55 -7.76
N ASP A 2 31.36 3.73 -6.43
CA ASP A 2 30.36 3.15 -5.54
C ASP A 2 29.00 3.79 -5.85
N ASN A 3 28.11 3.01 -6.44
CA ASN A 3 26.80 3.46 -6.90
C ASN A 3 25.76 3.40 -5.76
N LYS A 4 26.16 3.91 -4.59
CA LYS A 4 25.35 3.86 -3.37
C LYS A 4 24.36 5.03 -3.36
N LEU A 5 23.09 4.73 -3.10
CA LEU A 5 22.06 5.74 -2.94
C LEU A 5 22.33 6.56 -1.66
N ARG A 6 22.10 7.87 -1.73
CA ARG A 6 22.42 8.83 -0.66
C ARG A 6 21.17 9.55 -0.21
N CYS A 7 21.02 9.72 1.11
CA CYS A 7 19.92 10.45 1.71
C CYS A 7 19.98 11.93 1.32
N PHE A 8 18.86 12.47 0.82
CA PHE A 8 18.77 13.88 0.44
C PHE A 8 18.86 14.82 1.64
N LEU A 9 18.48 14.37 2.84
CA LEU A 9 18.47 15.20 4.05
C LEU A 9 19.84 15.31 4.74
N CYS A 10 20.59 14.19 4.85
CA CYS A 10 21.86 14.17 5.59
C CYS A 10 23.08 13.65 4.82
N GLY A 11 22.92 13.16 3.59
CA GLY A 11 24.03 12.66 2.76
C GLY A 11 24.56 11.28 3.12
N GLU A 12 24.01 10.61 4.14
CA GLU A 12 24.40 9.24 4.50
C GLU A 12 23.81 8.19 3.55
N GLU A 13 24.32 6.97 3.63
CA GLU A 13 23.88 5.84 2.79
C GLU A 13 22.41 5.47 3.05
N LEU A 14 21.73 5.07 1.98
CA LEU A 14 20.40 4.50 2.00
C LEU A 14 20.50 2.98 1.82
N ILE A 15 19.90 2.22 2.73
CA ILE A 15 19.83 0.76 2.67
C ILE A 15 18.40 0.30 2.40
N GLU A 16 18.24 -0.80 1.66
CA GLU A 16 16.94 -1.43 1.51
C GLU A 16 16.51 -2.08 2.82
N GLY A 17 15.22 -1.93 3.15
CA GLY A 17 14.62 -2.57 4.31
C GLY A 17 13.10 -2.48 4.28
N THR A 18 12.51 -2.76 5.44
CA THR A 18 11.07 -2.59 5.66
C THR A 18 10.85 -1.58 6.78
N SER A 19 9.85 -0.72 6.60
CA SER A 19 9.42 0.24 7.59
C SER A 19 7.90 0.26 7.72
N ASP A 20 7.43 0.77 8.84
CA ASP A 20 6.00 0.94 9.08
C ASP A 20 5.59 2.38 8.78
N VAL A 21 4.55 2.55 7.96
CA VAL A 21 3.96 3.87 7.73
C VAL A 21 2.86 4.12 8.73
N ARG A 22 3.01 5.18 9.51
CA ARG A 22 1.97 5.65 10.44
C ARG A 22 1.26 6.85 9.82
N ALA A 23 -0.01 6.69 9.54
CA ALA A 23 -0.88 7.72 8.98
C ALA A 23 -2.10 7.96 9.88
N GLY A 24 -2.81 9.05 9.65
CA GLY A 24 -4.04 9.33 10.40
C GLY A 24 -4.61 10.70 10.12
N TRP A 25 -5.89 10.87 10.45
CA TRP A 25 -6.65 12.10 10.29
C TRP A 25 -7.58 12.26 11.48
N GLY A 26 -7.52 13.40 12.17
CA GLY A 26 -8.25 13.61 13.43
C GLY A 26 -7.96 12.51 14.46
N ARG A 27 -9.01 11.76 14.86
CA ARG A 27 -8.91 10.63 15.80
C ARG A 27 -8.49 9.31 15.17
N TYR A 28 -8.40 9.24 13.84
CA TYR A 28 -8.07 8.01 13.13
C TYR A 28 -6.56 7.81 13.10
N ARG A 29 -6.13 6.59 13.34
CA ARG A 29 -4.74 6.15 13.22
C ARG A 29 -4.73 4.88 12.38
N VAL A 30 -3.93 4.88 11.33
CA VAL A 30 -3.71 3.76 10.43
C VAL A 30 -2.22 3.45 10.46
N ARG A 31 -1.89 2.16 10.50
CA ARG A 31 -0.51 1.71 10.41
C ARG A 31 -0.41 0.67 9.31
N PHE A 32 0.42 0.95 8.32
CA PHE A 32 0.80 0.01 7.28
C PHE A 32 2.09 -0.66 7.76
N TYR A 33 2.05 -1.99 7.87
CA TYR A 33 3.18 -2.76 8.37
C TYR A 33 3.99 -3.33 7.21
N GLY A 34 5.32 -3.36 7.38
CA GLY A 34 6.20 -4.08 6.44
C GLY A 34 6.29 -3.46 5.04
N VAL A 35 6.15 -2.15 4.92
CA VAL A 35 6.28 -1.44 3.64
C VAL A 35 7.75 -1.41 3.24
N ARG A 36 8.08 -1.82 2.00
CA ARG A 36 9.45 -1.73 1.52
C ARG A 36 9.88 -0.27 1.41
N SER A 37 11.09 0.02 1.84
CA SER A 37 11.62 1.39 1.83
C SER A 37 13.13 1.39 1.76
N LEU A 38 13.68 2.48 1.24
CA LEU A 38 15.07 2.85 1.47
C LEU A 38 15.15 3.59 2.81
N ILE A 39 16.00 3.13 3.72
CA ILE A 39 16.15 3.67 5.07
C ILE A 39 17.53 4.31 5.17
N CYS A 40 17.59 5.56 5.64
CA CYS A 40 18.85 6.24 5.86
C CYS A 40 19.52 5.77 7.15
N GLU A 41 20.77 5.32 7.08
CA GLU A 41 21.51 4.87 8.26
C GLU A 41 21.90 6.00 9.22
N GLY A 42 21.96 7.25 8.72
CA GLY A 42 22.33 8.42 9.53
C GLY A 42 21.17 9.05 10.30
N CYS A 43 20.09 9.41 9.59
CA CYS A 43 18.97 10.16 10.17
C CYS A 43 17.69 9.33 10.35
N GLY A 44 17.65 8.10 9.83
CA GLY A 44 16.47 7.23 9.91
C GLY A 44 15.33 7.62 8.96
N ASP A 45 15.54 8.59 8.07
CA ASP A 45 14.54 8.96 7.05
C ASP A 45 14.23 7.79 6.12
N THR A 46 12.99 7.72 5.64
CA THR A 46 12.50 6.62 4.81
C THR A 46 11.92 7.11 3.48
N ILE A 47 12.39 6.49 2.40
CA ILE A 47 11.92 6.75 1.04
C ILE A 47 11.11 5.55 0.57
N PHE A 48 9.85 5.81 0.22
CA PHE A 48 8.92 4.82 -0.29
C PHE A 48 8.82 4.91 -1.82
N SER A 49 8.50 3.79 -2.47
CA SER A 49 8.23 3.81 -3.90
C SER A 49 6.93 4.56 -4.20
N LYS A 50 6.77 5.01 -5.45
CA LYS A 50 5.50 5.60 -5.92
C LYS A 50 4.32 4.63 -5.74
N TYR A 51 4.57 3.31 -5.79
CA TYR A 51 3.53 2.28 -5.62
C TYR A 51 3.05 2.20 -4.17
N ASP A 52 3.99 2.16 -3.23
CA ASP A 52 3.67 2.12 -1.80
C ASP A 52 2.85 3.35 -1.40
N VAL A 53 3.29 4.54 -1.86
CA VAL A 53 2.57 5.80 -1.61
C VAL A 53 1.15 5.75 -2.17
N PHE A 54 0.96 5.22 -3.38
CA PHE A 54 -0.37 5.07 -3.93
C PHE A 54 -1.25 4.11 -3.14
N ILE A 55 -0.74 2.94 -2.76
CA ILE A 55 -1.49 1.95 -1.98
C ILE A 55 -1.98 2.59 -0.68
N ILE A 56 -1.09 3.31 0.00
CA ILE A 56 -1.40 4.05 1.23
C ILE A 56 -2.52 5.07 0.98
N GLN A 57 -2.44 5.86 -0.10
CA GLN A 57 -3.46 6.87 -0.44
C GLN A 57 -4.80 6.23 -0.81
N SER A 58 -4.80 5.19 -1.63
CA SER A 58 -6.01 4.50 -2.10
C SER A 58 -6.76 3.81 -0.96
N LEU A 59 -6.03 3.17 -0.05
CA LEU A 59 -6.63 2.58 1.15
C LEU A 59 -7.12 3.67 2.10
N SER A 60 -6.35 4.76 2.29
CA SER A 60 -6.79 5.89 3.11
C SER A 60 -8.14 6.44 2.62
N LYS A 61 -8.33 6.54 1.30
CA LYS A 61 -9.60 6.93 0.68
C LYS A 61 -10.71 5.90 0.93
N LEU A 62 -10.44 4.62 0.72
CA LEU A 62 -11.41 3.54 1.02
C LEU A 62 -11.88 3.59 2.47
N PHE A 63 -10.95 3.72 3.42
CA PHE A 63 -11.27 3.81 4.84
C PHE A 63 -12.10 5.04 5.17
N LEU A 64 -11.93 6.17 4.47
CA LEU A 64 -12.78 7.34 4.65
C LEU A 64 -14.22 7.08 4.22
N GLU A 65 -14.42 6.34 3.13
CA GLU A 65 -15.73 6.07 2.54
C GLU A 65 -16.51 4.98 3.29
N PHE A 66 -15.85 4.06 3.99
CA PHE A 66 -16.54 3.11 4.86
C PHE A 66 -17.20 3.79 6.07
N PRO A 67 -18.47 3.43 6.40
CA PRO A 67 -19.08 3.79 7.67
C PRO A 67 -18.17 3.36 8.83
N PHE A 68 -18.02 4.20 9.85
CA PHE A 68 -17.07 3.95 10.93
C PHE A 68 -17.23 2.56 11.59
N ALA A 69 -18.47 2.10 11.77
CA ALA A 69 -18.79 0.81 12.35
C ALA A 69 -18.37 -0.40 11.48
N GLN A 70 -18.16 -0.19 10.17
CA GLN A 70 -17.81 -1.22 9.20
C GLN A 70 -16.33 -1.19 8.81
N ARG A 71 -15.54 -0.25 9.38
CA ARG A 71 -14.12 -0.14 9.05
C ARG A 71 -13.35 -1.34 9.62
N PRO A 72 -12.58 -2.06 8.78
CA PRO A 72 -11.68 -3.11 9.25
C PRO A 72 -10.73 -2.62 10.35
N LYS A 73 -10.59 -3.40 11.42
CA LYS A 73 -9.56 -3.14 12.45
C LYS A 73 -8.18 -3.63 12.00
N LYS A 74 -8.16 -4.68 11.18
CA LYS A 74 -6.96 -5.29 10.60
C LYS A 74 -7.27 -5.68 9.17
N MET A 75 -6.28 -5.49 8.29
CA MET A 75 -6.43 -5.79 6.89
C MET A 75 -5.11 -6.35 6.34
N ASP A 76 -5.20 -7.44 5.61
CA ASP A 76 -4.10 -8.02 4.85
C ASP A 76 -4.19 -7.55 3.39
N LEU A 77 -3.09 -6.97 2.92
CA LEU A 77 -2.96 -6.32 1.62
C LEU A 77 -1.99 -7.06 0.71
N THR A 78 -1.47 -8.21 1.13
CA THR A 78 -0.44 -8.97 0.40
C THR A 78 -0.86 -9.22 -1.05
N ASN A 79 -2.09 -9.70 -1.27
CA ASN A 79 -2.61 -9.96 -2.61
C ASN A 79 -2.66 -8.72 -3.51
N VAL A 80 -3.01 -7.57 -2.93
CA VAL A 80 -3.07 -6.29 -3.66
C VAL A 80 -1.66 -5.84 -4.03
N TYR A 81 -0.72 -5.94 -3.09
CA TYR A 81 0.68 -5.57 -3.28
C TYR A 81 1.36 -6.44 -4.36
N ASP A 82 1.20 -7.75 -4.27
CA ASP A 82 1.80 -8.69 -5.23
C ASP A 82 1.32 -8.42 -6.66
N LEU A 83 0.02 -8.15 -6.84
CA LEU A 83 -0.52 -7.80 -8.15
C LEU A 83 0.01 -6.45 -8.66
N PHE A 84 0.18 -5.44 -7.79
CA PHE A 84 0.76 -4.17 -8.21
C PHE A 84 2.21 -4.30 -8.69
N ILE A 85 3.00 -5.17 -8.06
CA ILE A 85 4.36 -5.48 -8.52
C ILE A 85 4.34 -6.14 -9.90
N GLU A 86 3.41 -7.07 -10.12
CA GLU A 86 3.29 -7.78 -11.39
C GLU A 86 2.78 -6.90 -12.52
N ASN A 87 1.93 -5.91 -12.21
CA ASN A 87 1.39 -4.99 -13.20
C ASN A 87 1.14 -3.60 -12.59
N GLU A 88 2.09 -2.73 -12.84
CA GLU A 88 2.16 -1.37 -12.32
C GLU A 88 0.97 -0.49 -12.76
N GLN A 89 0.26 -0.85 -13.85
CA GLN A 89 -0.90 -0.10 -14.35
C GLN A 89 -2.18 -0.41 -13.57
N LEU A 90 -2.23 -1.48 -12.74
CA LEU A 90 -3.36 -1.76 -11.86
C LEU A 90 -3.73 -0.56 -11.00
N ILE A 91 -2.73 0.26 -10.68
CA ILE A 91 -2.83 1.46 -9.86
C ILE A 91 -3.93 2.40 -10.36
N TYR A 92 -4.12 2.52 -11.67
CA TYR A 92 -5.10 3.42 -12.26
C TYR A 92 -6.46 2.76 -12.49
N ASN A 93 -6.53 1.43 -12.36
CA ASN A 93 -7.69 0.64 -12.79
C ASN A 93 -8.49 0.04 -11.63
N ILE A 94 -7.90 -0.09 -10.43
CA ILE A 94 -8.61 -0.56 -9.24
C ILE A 94 -9.53 0.53 -8.69
N ASP A 95 -10.84 0.28 -8.72
CA ASP A 95 -11.81 0.92 -7.83
C ASP A 95 -12.13 -0.04 -6.70
N ILE A 96 -11.60 0.24 -5.51
CA ILE A 96 -11.73 -0.64 -4.36
C ILE A 96 -13.20 -0.78 -3.91
N LYS A 97 -14.11 0.12 -4.32
CA LYS A 97 -15.55 0.00 -4.04
C LYS A 97 -16.21 -1.18 -4.75
N GLU A 98 -15.67 -1.54 -5.91
CA GLU A 98 -16.17 -2.65 -6.72
C GLU A 98 -15.56 -3.99 -6.26
N LEU A 99 -14.57 -3.95 -5.35
CA LEU A 99 -13.93 -5.13 -4.80
C LEU A 99 -14.69 -5.64 -3.57
N LYS A 100 -14.82 -6.96 -3.50
CA LYS A 100 -15.40 -7.61 -2.34
C LYS A 100 -14.35 -7.77 -1.25
N LEU A 101 -14.73 -7.42 -0.04
CA LEU A 101 -13.91 -7.58 1.14
C LEU A 101 -14.29 -8.88 1.86
N TYR A 102 -13.30 -9.71 2.15
CA TYR A 102 -13.46 -10.97 2.87
C TYR A 102 -12.99 -10.81 4.29
N GLU A 103 -13.64 -11.48 5.23
CA GLU A 103 -13.20 -11.56 6.62
C GLU A 103 -12.85 -13.00 6.98
N ASP A 104 -11.65 -13.21 7.51
CA ASP A 104 -11.27 -14.43 8.24
C ASP A 104 -10.70 -14.05 9.60
N LYS A 105 -11.35 -14.53 10.68
CA LYS A 105 -10.92 -14.31 12.08
C LYS A 105 -10.61 -12.83 12.40
N GLY A 106 -11.42 -11.89 11.89
CA GLY A 106 -11.25 -10.46 12.10
C GLY A 106 -10.11 -9.81 11.32
N ILE A 107 -9.49 -10.52 10.38
CA ILE A 107 -8.57 -9.98 9.37
C ILE A 107 -9.34 -9.84 8.07
N TYR A 108 -9.36 -8.64 7.52
CA TYR A 108 -10.01 -8.38 6.24
C TYR A 108 -9.01 -8.48 5.09
N SER A 109 -9.41 -8.97 3.93
CA SER A 109 -8.55 -9.06 2.76
C SER A 109 -9.33 -8.99 1.46
N PHE A 110 -8.61 -8.84 0.35
CA PHE A 110 -9.15 -8.99 -1.00
C PHE A 110 -8.73 -10.33 -1.60
N SER A 111 -9.65 -11.01 -2.28
CA SER A 111 -9.31 -12.22 -3.03
C SER A 111 -8.44 -11.87 -4.22
N ARG A 112 -7.33 -12.62 -4.39
CA ARG A 112 -6.45 -12.46 -5.56
C ARG A 112 -7.17 -12.78 -6.87
N GLU A 113 -7.99 -13.83 -6.89
CA GLU A 113 -8.73 -14.26 -8.07
C GLU A 113 -9.73 -13.18 -8.51
N GLU A 114 -10.46 -12.59 -7.56
CA GLU A 114 -11.40 -11.52 -7.86
C GLU A 114 -10.71 -10.24 -8.31
N LEU A 115 -9.55 -9.91 -7.72
CA LEU A 115 -8.73 -8.78 -8.18
C LEU A 115 -8.31 -8.94 -9.65
N ILE A 116 -7.83 -10.14 -10.02
CA ILE A 116 -7.44 -10.46 -11.41
C ILE A 116 -8.65 -10.36 -12.34
N MET A 117 -9.77 -11.00 -11.98
CA MET A 117 -10.99 -10.95 -12.80
C MET A 117 -11.49 -9.51 -13.00
N TYR A 118 -11.44 -8.70 -11.94
CA TYR A 118 -11.81 -7.29 -11.98
C TYR A 118 -10.91 -6.50 -12.93
N THR A 119 -9.58 -6.70 -12.87
CA THR A 119 -8.63 -5.99 -13.72
C THR A 119 -8.70 -6.40 -15.17
N ASP A 120 -8.84 -7.69 -15.44
CA ASP A 120 -8.99 -8.20 -16.81
C ASP A 120 -10.23 -7.60 -17.46
N LYS A 121 -11.35 -7.56 -16.74
CA LYS A 121 -12.59 -6.94 -17.23
C LYS A 121 -12.42 -5.45 -17.53
N LYS A 122 -11.74 -4.68 -16.67
CA LYS A 122 -11.51 -3.25 -16.91
C LYS A 122 -10.54 -3.02 -18.07
N MET A 123 -9.52 -3.86 -18.24
CA MET A 123 -8.58 -3.77 -19.37
C MET A 123 -9.19 -4.18 -20.71
N MET A 124 -10.21 -5.04 -20.73
CA MET A 124 -10.98 -5.37 -21.95
C MET A 124 -11.94 -4.26 -22.40
N HIS A 125 -12.23 -3.29 -21.53
CA HIS A 125 -13.18 -2.21 -21.77
C HIS A 125 -12.55 -0.80 -21.72
N ALA A 126 -11.22 -0.72 -21.58
CA ALA A 126 -10.43 0.50 -21.66
C ALA A 126 -9.85 0.68 -23.07
#